data_AF-A0A2T7QFY9-F1
#
_entry.id   AF-A0A2T7QFY9-F1
#
_cell.length_a   1.000
_cell.length_b   1.000
_cell.length_c   1.000
_cell.angle_alpha   90.00
_cell.angle_beta   90.00
_cell.angle_gamma   90.00
#
_symmetry.space_group_name_H-M   'P 1'
#
loop_
_entity.id
_entity.type
_entity.pdbx_description
1 polymer ?
#
loop_
_entity_poly.entity_id
_entity_poly.type
_entity_poly.pdbx_seq_one_letter_code
_entity_poly.pdbx_strand_id
1 'polypeptide(L)'
;MDITALAIFTGNKRQQHPDTFHKTFMGTEITYRYNAYHIFNHSEAELLAMDNPFALIVLAAQKALLQGKVAEEELASHRLTVARALIQSKKFSHNKIKRLLLFLKNFIYIGNEEINRKFDNQIEQLTGGAITMGIIETIKKIEREEVFEKGIEKGMEKGIEKGIEKGKREVIENLIIKLGLSDKQVADVTEMPVSFVKKIRAALKKKK
;
A
#
# COMPACT_ATOMS: atom_id res chain seq x y z
N MET A 1 4.40 -2.32 -28.02
CA MET A 1 4.47 -2.08 -26.56
C MET A 1 5.20 -3.27 -26.01
N ASP A 2 6.38 -3.06 -25.44
CA ASP A 2 7.23 -4.16 -25.01
C ASP A 2 6.79 -4.64 -23.62
N ILE A 3 6.75 -5.96 -23.41
CA ILE A 3 6.31 -6.58 -22.17
C ILE A 3 7.42 -7.48 -21.65
N THR A 4 7.71 -7.39 -20.36
CA THR A 4 8.60 -8.31 -19.64
C THR A 4 7.87 -8.85 -18.40
N ALA A 5 8.04 -10.14 -18.13
CA ALA A 5 7.57 -10.76 -16.91
C ALA A 5 8.75 -11.27 -16.08
N LEU A 6 8.62 -11.14 -14.76
CA LEU A 6 9.58 -11.59 -13.77
C LEU A 6 8.84 -12.29 -12.63
N ALA A 7 9.20 -13.55 -12.38
CA ALA A 7 8.76 -14.31 -11.23
C ALA A 7 9.87 -14.32 -10.17
N ILE A 8 9.56 -13.86 -8.95
CA ILE A 8 10.49 -13.86 -7.82
C ILE A 8 10.07 -14.95 -6.83
N PHE A 9 10.97 -15.90 -6.60
CA PHE A 9 10.76 -17.05 -5.73
C PHE A 9 11.38 -16.79 -4.35
N THR A 10 10.54 -16.86 -3.31
CA THR A 10 10.86 -16.53 -1.91
C THR A 10 10.69 -17.71 -0.95
N GLY A 11 10.46 -18.91 -1.48
CA GLY A 11 10.36 -20.13 -0.69
C GLY A 11 11.70 -20.62 -0.17
N ASN A 12 11.74 -21.89 0.25
CA ASN A 12 12.98 -22.50 0.72
C ASN A 12 14.03 -22.64 -0.40
N LYS A 13 15.30 -22.86 -0.04
CA LYS A 13 16.42 -22.96 -0.98
C LYS A 13 16.27 -24.06 -2.06
N ARG A 14 15.37 -25.03 -1.86
CA ARG A 14 15.11 -26.13 -2.79
C ARG A 14 13.83 -25.94 -3.60
N GLN A 15 13.16 -24.79 -3.48
CA GLN A 15 11.95 -24.50 -4.23
C GLN A 15 12.26 -24.49 -5.72
N GLN A 16 11.45 -25.21 -6.51
CA GLN A 16 11.53 -25.14 -7.96
C GLN A 16 11.09 -23.75 -8.44
N HIS A 17 11.83 -23.22 -9.41
CA HIS A 17 11.60 -21.90 -9.97
C HIS A 17 11.54 -21.97 -11.51
N PRO A 18 10.45 -22.53 -12.06
CA PRO A 18 10.28 -22.64 -13.51
C PRO A 18 10.23 -21.26 -14.16
N ASP A 19 10.77 -21.15 -15.36
CA ASP A 19 10.83 -19.94 -16.19
C ASP A 19 9.89 -20.00 -17.40
N THR A 20 9.10 -21.07 -17.49
CA THR A 20 8.26 -21.38 -18.64
C THR A 20 6.94 -21.98 -18.18
N PHE A 21 5.84 -21.40 -18.67
CA PHE A 21 4.50 -21.99 -18.60
C PHE A 21 4.19 -22.62 -19.96
N HIS A 22 3.77 -23.88 -19.95
CA HIS A 22 3.41 -24.62 -21.16
C HIS A 22 2.05 -25.28 -20.97
N LYS A 23 1.15 -25.11 -21.94
CA LYS A 23 -0.18 -25.73 -21.94
C LYS A 23 -0.59 -26.12 -23.36
N THR A 24 -1.08 -27.36 -23.49
CA THR A 24 -1.52 -27.92 -24.76
C THR A 24 -2.94 -28.46 -24.65
N PHE A 25 -3.79 -28.21 -25.65
CA PHE A 25 -5.16 -28.69 -25.73
C PHE A 25 -5.65 -28.79 -27.18
N MET A 26 -6.15 -29.96 -27.61
CA MET A 26 -6.70 -30.21 -28.95
C MET A 26 -5.84 -29.64 -30.10
N GLY A 27 -4.53 -29.93 -30.09
CA GLY A 27 -3.58 -29.45 -31.11
C GLY A 27 -3.22 -27.96 -31.02
N THR A 28 -3.76 -27.24 -30.04
CA THR A 28 -3.37 -25.86 -29.70
C THR A 28 -2.34 -25.88 -28.58
N GLU A 29 -1.27 -25.10 -28.71
CA GLU A 29 -0.21 -24.94 -27.71
C GLU A 29 -0.06 -23.47 -27.32
N ILE A 30 0.14 -23.21 -26.03
CA ILE A 30 0.63 -21.93 -25.50
C ILE A 30 1.90 -22.21 -24.70
N THR A 31 3.00 -21.61 -25.13
CA THR A 31 4.26 -21.57 -24.40
C THR A 31 4.59 -20.12 -24.05
N TYR A 32 4.68 -19.82 -22.75
CA TYR A 32 4.98 -18.51 -22.22
C TYR A 32 6.25 -18.55 -21.39
N ARG A 33 7.31 -17.92 -21.89
CA ARG A 33 8.61 -17.81 -21.21
C ARG A 33 8.71 -16.48 -20.48
N TYR A 34 9.22 -16.51 -19.26
CA TYR A 34 9.37 -15.34 -18.40
C TYR A 34 10.68 -15.43 -17.61
N ASN A 35 11.14 -14.29 -17.10
CA ASN A 35 12.34 -14.28 -16.27
C ASN A 35 12.01 -14.88 -14.89
N ALA A 36 12.86 -15.75 -14.37
CA ALA A 36 12.71 -16.32 -13.03
C ALA A 36 13.93 -15.97 -12.17
N TYR A 37 13.69 -15.54 -10.93
CA TYR A 37 14.76 -15.23 -9.98
C TYR A 37 14.41 -15.79 -8.61
N HIS A 38 15.31 -16.59 -8.03
CA HIS A 38 15.18 -17.04 -6.66
C HIS A 38 16.04 -16.18 -5.74
N ILE A 39 15.50 -15.78 -4.59
CA ILE A 39 16.25 -14.98 -3.61
C ILE A 39 17.51 -15.67 -3.06
N PHE A 40 17.71 -16.97 -3.29
CA PHE A 40 18.87 -17.74 -2.86
C PHE A 40 19.82 -18.08 -4.02
N ASN A 41 19.61 -17.50 -5.21
CA ASN A 41 20.51 -17.64 -6.35
C ASN A 41 21.92 -17.11 -6.05
N HIS A 42 22.04 -16.21 -5.07
CA HIS A 42 23.31 -15.67 -4.61
C HIS A 42 23.44 -15.80 -3.10
N SER A 43 24.67 -16.02 -2.66
CA SER A 43 25.08 -15.93 -1.26
C SER A 43 25.03 -14.50 -0.75
N GLU A 44 25.04 -14.35 0.58
CA GLU A 44 25.12 -13.04 1.23
C GLU A 44 26.36 -12.25 0.80
N ALA A 45 27.52 -12.89 0.71
CA ALA A 45 28.76 -12.24 0.30
C ALA A 45 28.65 -11.69 -1.13
N GLU A 46 28.08 -12.46 -2.06
CA GLU A 46 27.85 -12.02 -3.44
C GLU A 46 26.86 -10.85 -3.48
N LEU A 47 25.75 -10.92 -2.74
CA LEU A 47 24.75 -9.84 -2.69
C LEU A 47 25.31 -8.54 -2.12
N LEU A 48 26.20 -8.62 -1.13
CA LEU A 48 26.88 -7.46 -0.55
C LEU A 48 27.93 -6.87 -1.50
N ALA A 49 28.58 -7.71 -2.31
CA ALA A 49 29.55 -7.27 -3.31
C ALA A 49 28.91 -6.66 -4.57
N MET A 50 27.63 -6.97 -4.83
CA MET A 50 26.93 -6.47 -6.01
C MET A 50 26.70 -4.95 -5.97
N ASP A 51 26.93 -4.32 -7.11
CA ASP A 51 26.69 -2.90 -7.35
C ASP A 51 25.20 -2.57 -7.57
N ASN A 52 24.27 -3.24 -6.87
CA ASN A 52 22.84 -3.18 -7.19
C ASN A 52 21.96 -2.93 -5.94
N PRO A 53 21.10 -1.88 -5.91
CA PRO A 53 20.15 -1.67 -4.81
C PRO A 53 19.26 -2.87 -4.51
N PHE A 54 18.86 -3.61 -5.55
CA PHE A 54 17.99 -4.78 -5.39
C PHE A 54 18.72 -5.94 -4.73
N ALA A 55 20.05 -6.03 -4.81
CA ALA A 55 20.80 -7.07 -4.10
C ALA A 55 20.64 -6.94 -2.58
N LEU A 56 20.61 -5.72 -2.06
CA LEU A 56 20.35 -5.46 -0.63
C LEU A 56 18.90 -5.79 -0.24
N ILE A 57 17.94 -5.60 -1.15
CA ILE A 57 16.54 -6.01 -0.92
C ILE A 57 16.42 -7.53 -0.91
N VAL A 58 17.09 -8.22 -1.84
CA VAL A 58 17.15 -9.68 -1.87
C VAL A 58 17.82 -10.21 -0.60
N LEU A 59 18.90 -9.58 -0.15
CA LEU A 59 19.54 -9.94 1.11
C LEU A 59 18.57 -9.73 2.30
N ALA A 60 17.86 -8.61 2.34
CA ALA A 60 16.82 -8.40 3.36
C ALA A 60 15.75 -9.50 3.32
N ALA A 61 15.31 -9.94 2.14
CA ALA A 61 14.39 -11.06 1.96
C ALA A 61 14.95 -12.37 2.50
N GLN A 62 16.22 -12.68 2.25
CA GLN A 62 16.88 -13.85 2.83
C GLN A 62 16.88 -13.79 4.37
N LYS A 63 17.15 -12.61 4.96
CA LYS A 63 17.20 -12.43 6.42
C LYS A 63 15.84 -12.44 7.08
N ALA A 64 14.80 -11.91 6.42
CA ALA A 64 13.43 -11.97 6.91
C ALA A 64 12.93 -13.41 7.10
N LEU A 65 13.42 -14.37 6.31
CA LEU A 65 13.09 -15.79 6.48
C LEU A 65 13.64 -16.43 7.76
N LEU A 66 14.52 -15.74 8.49
CA LEU A 66 15.01 -16.14 9.81
C LEU A 66 14.08 -15.69 10.94
N GLN A 67 13.11 -14.82 10.67
CA GLN A 67 12.17 -14.34 11.68
C GLN A 67 11.41 -15.51 12.32
N GLY A 68 11.37 -15.54 13.65
CA GLY A 68 10.80 -16.64 14.43
C GLY A 68 11.65 -17.91 14.50
N LYS A 69 12.82 -17.95 13.84
CA LYS A 69 13.78 -19.07 13.90
C LYS A 69 15.06 -18.73 14.68
N VAL A 70 15.38 -17.45 14.80
CA VAL A 70 16.54 -16.93 15.53
C VAL A 70 16.10 -15.87 16.55
N ALA A 71 16.98 -15.54 17.49
CA ALA A 71 16.74 -14.48 18.48
C ALA A 71 16.59 -13.10 17.81
N GLU A 72 15.84 -12.19 18.43
CA GLU A 72 15.65 -10.84 17.89
C GLU A 72 16.96 -10.07 17.77
N GLU A 73 17.93 -10.30 18.67
CA GLU A 73 19.26 -9.70 18.62
C GLU A 73 20.05 -10.15 17.40
N GLU A 74 19.98 -11.44 17.06
CA GLU A 74 20.62 -11.98 15.86
C GLU A 74 19.96 -11.40 14.60
N LEU A 75 18.63 -11.37 14.56
CA LEU A 75 17.88 -10.77 13.46
C LEU A 75 18.19 -9.27 13.32
N ALA A 76 18.36 -8.54 14.43
CA ALA A 76 18.77 -7.15 14.46
C ALA A 76 20.16 -6.95 13.87
N SER A 77 21.10 -7.85 14.17
CA SER A 77 22.45 -7.81 13.61
C SER A 77 22.42 -7.92 12.09
N HIS A 78 21.60 -8.83 11.55
CA HIS A 78 21.41 -8.97 10.11
C HIS A 78 20.75 -7.75 9.48
N ARG A 79 19.71 -7.20 10.13
CA ARG A 79 19.05 -5.96 9.70
C ARG A 79 20.05 -4.81 9.62
N LEU A 80 20.91 -4.69 10.62
CA LEU A 80 21.97 -3.69 10.66
C LEU A 80 23.01 -3.89 9.55
N THR A 81 23.41 -5.12 9.24
CA THR A 81 24.34 -5.39 8.13
C THR A 81 23.81 -4.86 6.80
N VAL A 82 22.52 -5.12 6.50
CA VAL A 82 21.89 -4.59 5.28
C VAL A 82 21.85 -3.07 5.30
N ALA A 83 21.50 -2.45 6.43
CA ALA A 83 21.46 -1.00 6.56
C ALA A 83 22.84 -0.36 6.40
N ARG A 84 23.89 -0.95 6.96
CA ARG A 84 25.28 -0.50 6.80
C ARG A 84 25.71 -0.55 5.35
N ALA A 85 25.49 -1.67 4.67
CA ALA A 85 25.82 -1.82 3.26
C ALA A 85 25.08 -0.77 2.41
N LEU A 86 23.81 -0.51 2.71
CA LEU A 86 23.02 0.51 2.02
C LEU A 86 23.63 1.92 2.17
N ILE A 87 23.97 2.32 3.41
CA ILE A 87 24.52 3.66 3.70
C ILE A 87 25.93 3.80 3.11
N GLN A 88 26.79 2.80 3.32
CA GLN A 88 28.18 2.82 2.88
C GLN A 88 28.33 2.75 1.37
N SER A 89 27.33 2.23 0.65
CA SER A 89 27.37 2.20 -0.82
C SER A 89 27.53 3.59 -1.44
N LYS A 90 27.07 4.68 -0.76
CA LYS A 90 27.08 6.07 -1.24
C LYS A 90 26.43 6.31 -2.62
N LYS A 91 25.70 5.32 -3.16
CA LYS A 91 25.06 5.40 -4.49
C LYS A 91 23.66 6.01 -4.48
N PHE A 92 23.09 6.14 -3.30
CA PHE A 92 21.71 6.58 -3.14
C PHE A 92 21.66 7.91 -2.40
N SER A 93 20.72 8.76 -2.81
CA SER A 93 20.44 9.98 -2.06
C SER A 93 19.93 9.66 -0.66
N HIS A 94 20.16 10.57 0.29
CA HIS A 94 19.68 10.45 1.67
C HIS A 94 18.18 10.12 1.74
N ASN A 95 17.37 10.73 0.87
CA ASN A 95 15.93 10.44 0.79
C ASN A 95 15.62 9.00 0.37
N LYS A 96 16.38 8.44 -0.58
CA LYS A 96 16.19 7.05 -1.02
C LYS A 96 16.66 6.06 0.04
N ILE A 97 17.80 6.34 0.68
CA ILE A 97 18.31 5.56 1.82
C ILE A 97 17.28 5.55 2.95
N LYS A 98 16.76 6.71 3.34
CA LYS A 98 15.71 6.87 4.36
C LYS A 98 14.48 6.00 4.07
N ARG A 99 13.99 6.00 2.83
CA ARG A 99 12.83 5.16 2.43
C ARG A 99 13.14 3.66 2.53
N LEU A 100 14.34 3.25 2.14
CA LEU A 100 14.78 1.86 2.19
C LEU A 100 15.06 1.38 3.62
N LEU A 101 15.58 2.23 4.50
CA LEU A 101 15.76 1.94 5.93
C LEU A 101 14.41 1.73 6.63
N LEU A 102 13.41 2.57 6.32
CA LEU A 102 12.07 2.37 6.84
C LEU A 102 11.43 1.08 6.30
N PHE A 103 11.60 0.81 5.01
CA PHE A 103 11.18 -0.47 4.43
C PHE A 103 11.81 -1.63 5.22
N LEU A 104 13.11 -1.57 5.46
CA LEU A 104 13.85 -2.62 6.17
C LEU A 104 13.36 -2.83 7.61
N LYS A 105 13.05 -1.76 8.35
CA LYS A 105 12.51 -1.85 9.73
C LYS A 105 11.09 -2.45 9.77
N ASN A 106 10.26 -2.17 8.75
CA ASN A 106 8.94 -2.78 8.61
C ASN A 106 8.99 -4.22 8.09
N PHE A 107 9.97 -4.52 7.23
CA PHE A 107 10.10 -5.80 6.56
C PHE A 107 10.78 -6.85 7.46
N ILE A 108 11.75 -6.43 8.27
CA ILE A 108 12.36 -7.24 9.33
C ILE A 108 11.90 -6.67 10.67
N TYR A 109 10.75 -7.19 11.12
CA TYR A 109 10.10 -6.76 12.36
C TYR A 109 10.84 -7.27 13.59
N ILE A 110 11.02 -6.38 14.55
CA ILE A 110 11.64 -6.66 15.86
C ILE A 110 10.74 -6.01 16.91
N GLY A 111 10.23 -6.81 17.85
CA GLY A 111 9.31 -6.34 18.88
C GLY A 111 10.00 -5.57 19.99
N ASN A 112 11.25 -5.91 20.32
CA ASN A 112 11.99 -5.26 21.39
C ASN A 112 12.33 -3.79 21.04
N GLU A 113 11.77 -2.86 21.81
CA GLU A 113 11.98 -1.42 21.65
C GLU A 113 13.43 -0.98 21.90
N GLU A 114 14.14 -1.63 22.83
CA GLU A 114 15.54 -1.31 23.12
C GLU A 114 16.43 -1.66 21.91
N ILE A 115 16.18 -2.79 21.26
CA ILE A 115 16.89 -3.19 20.04
C ILE A 115 16.59 -2.21 18.90
N ASN A 116 15.33 -1.78 18.75
CA ASN A 116 14.96 -0.78 17.75
C ASN A 116 15.64 0.58 18.03
N ARG A 117 15.71 1.02 19.28
CA ARG A 117 16.42 2.24 19.67
C ARG A 117 17.92 2.14 19.41
N LYS A 118 18.54 0.99 19.71
CA LYS A 118 19.95 0.73 19.38
C LYS A 118 20.19 0.82 17.88
N PHE A 119 19.29 0.27 17.07
CA PHE A 119 19.36 0.38 15.62
C PHE A 119 19.29 1.84 15.17
N ASP A 120 18.30 2.61 15.63
CA ASP A 120 18.13 4.01 15.25
C ASP A 120 19.36 4.86 15.58
N ASN A 121 19.94 4.69 16.79
CA ASN A 121 21.17 5.36 17.20
C ASN A 121 22.36 5.01 16.31
N GLN A 122 22.48 3.74 15.88
CA GLN A 122 23.57 3.33 14.99
C GLN A 122 23.42 3.91 13.59
N ILE A 123 22.19 4.03 13.07
CA ILE A 123 21.94 4.70 11.79
C ILE A 123 22.30 6.17 11.86
N GLU A 124 21.94 6.84 12.95
CA GLU A 124 22.28 8.24 13.18
C GLU A 124 23.80 8.47 13.21
N GLN A 125 24.52 7.62 13.95
CA GLN A 125 25.99 7.64 13.98
C GLN A 125 26.61 7.38 12.59
N LEU A 126 26.10 6.40 11.85
CA LEU A 126 26.60 6.04 10.52
C LEU A 126 26.38 7.14 9.47
N THR A 127 25.37 7.96 9.66
CA THR A 127 25.00 9.04 8.74
C THR A 127 25.46 10.41 9.22
N GLY A 128 26.17 10.49 10.36
CA GLY A 128 26.62 11.73 10.95
C GLY A 128 25.47 12.66 11.34
N GLY A 129 24.32 12.11 11.76
CA GLY A 129 23.13 12.89 12.10
C GLY A 129 22.23 13.27 10.91
N ALA A 130 22.61 12.93 9.67
CA ALA A 130 21.79 13.27 8.50
C ALA A 130 20.48 12.46 8.43
N ILE A 131 20.43 11.28 9.08
CA ILE A 131 19.24 10.41 9.12
C ILE A 131 18.93 10.03 10.56
N THR A 132 17.89 10.64 11.13
CA THR A 132 17.36 10.31 12.46
C THR A 132 16.06 9.53 12.34
N MET A 133 16.11 8.20 12.49
CA MET A 133 14.98 7.29 12.21
C MET A 133 13.74 7.54 13.08
N GLY A 134 13.90 7.82 14.38
CA GLY A 134 12.76 8.05 15.28
C GLY A 134 11.91 9.28 14.91
N ILE A 135 12.57 10.36 14.43
CA ILE A 135 11.87 11.56 13.93
C ILE A 135 11.09 11.22 12.66
N ILE A 136 11.70 10.44 11.78
CA ILE A 136 11.14 10.04 10.48
C ILE A 136 9.86 9.21 10.65
N GLU A 137 9.87 8.27 11.60
CA GLU A 137 8.72 7.42 11.89
C GLU A 137 7.57 8.21 12.50
N THR A 138 7.89 9.12 13.42
CA THR A 138 6.91 10.03 14.02
C THR A 138 6.23 10.88 12.95
N ILE A 139 7.00 11.52 12.05
CA ILE A 139 6.44 12.32 10.94
C ILE A 139 5.52 11.45 10.06
N LYS A 140 5.96 10.24 9.70
CA LYS A 140 5.13 9.34 8.88
C LYS A 140 3.86 8.86 9.56
N LYS A 141 3.89 8.71 10.89
CA LYS A 141 2.71 8.35 11.67
C LYS A 141 1.69 9.49 11.64
N ILE A 142 2.14 10.73 11.87
CA ILE A 142 1.31 11.94 11.78
C ILE A 142 0.71 12.07 10.37
N GLU A 143 1.54 11.96 9.31
CA GLU A 143 1.05 12.00 7.92
C GLU A 143 -0.03 10.94 7.65
N ARG A 144 0.13 9.73 8.20
CA ARG A 144 -0.86 8.66 8.04
C ARG A 144 -2.16 8.97 8.78
N GLU A 145 -2.07 9.46 10.00
CA GLU A 145 -3.23 9.86 10.83
C GLU A 145 -4.01 10.99 10.15
N GLU A 146 -3.33 12.05 9.68
CA GLU A 146 -3.98 13.14 8.96
C GLU A 146 -4.67 12.69 7.66
N VAL A 147 -4.03 11.82 6.87
CA VAL A 147 -4.61 11.28 5.63
C VAL A 147 -5.85 10.45 5.94
N PHE A 148 -5.81 9.67 7.03
CA PHE A 148 -6.94 8.87 7.48
C PHE A 148 -8.10 9.74 7.97
N GLU A 149 -7.84 10.76 8.80
CA GLU A 149 -8.84 11.73 9.27
C GLU A 149 -9.49 12.47 8.11
N LYS A 150 -8.70 13.01 7.17
CA LYS A 150 -9.21 13.64 5.94
C LYS A 150 -10.05 12.67 5.10
N GLY A 151 -9.72 11.38 5.13
CA GLY A 151 -10.49 10.32 4.47
C GLY A 151 -11.85 10.10 5.13
N ILE A 152 -11.90 10.04 6.47
CA ILE A 152 -13.13 9.91 7.26
C ILE A 152 -14.01 11.14 7.06
N GLU A 153 -13.46 12.34 7.19
CA GLU A 153 -14.21 13.60 7.04
C GLU A 153 -14.88 13.69 5.66
N LYS A 154 -14.12 13.46 4.58
CA LYS A 154 -14.67 13.41 3.22
C LYS A 154 -15.70 12.30 3.03
N GLY A 155 -15.52 11.16 3.70
CA GLY A 155 -16.48 10.06 3.67
C GLY A 155 -17.79 10.43 4.35
N MET A 156 -17.71 11.06 5.52
CA MET A 156 -18.85 11.52 6.31
C MET A 156 -19.61 12.64 5.62
N GLU A 157 -18.92 13.64 5.09
CA GLU A 157 -19.53 14.75 4.34
C GLU A 157 -20.32 14.24 3.13
N LYS A 158 -19.71 13.37 2.30
CA LYS A 158 -20.40 12.73 1.17
C LYS A 158 -21.56 11.84 1.62
N GLY A 159 -21.45 11.21 2.78
CA GLY A 159 -22.52 10.39 3.36
C GLY A 159 -23.72 11.23 3.77
N ILE A 160 -23.49 12.35 4.46
CA ILE A 160 -24.51 13.31 4.88
C ILE A 160 -25.19 13.94 3.67
N GLU A 161 -24.43 14.41 2.68
CA GLU A 161 -24.97 15.04 1.47
C GLU A 161 -25.90 14.07 0.71
N LYS A 162 -25.45 12.83 0.48
CA LYS A 162 -26.28 11.79 -0.14
C LYS A 162 -27.50 11.42 0.71
N GLY A 163 -27.37 11.43 2.03
CA GLY A 163 -28.47 11.17 2.96
C GLY A 163 -29.54 12.25 2.88
N ILE A 164 -29.13 13.53 2.87
CA ILE A 164 -30.02 14.69 2.72
C ILE A 164 -30.72 14.65 1.35
N GLU A 165 -29.98 14.37 0.27
CA GLU A 165 -30.56 14.29 -1.08
C GLU A 165 -31.62 13.17 -1.16
N LYS A 166 -31.33 11.99 -0.60
CA LYS A 166 -32.29 10.88 -0.52
C LYS A 166 -33.51 11.25 0.33
N GLY A 167 -33.31 11.86 1.50
CA GLY A 167 -34.41 12.30 2.36
C GLY A 167 -35.30 13.34 1.68
N LYS A 168 -34.72 14.36 1.04
CA LYS A 168 -35.46 15.36 0.26
C LYS A 168 -36.26 14.71 -0.87
N ARG A 169 -35.66 13.73 -1.57
CA ARG A 169 -36.34 12.98 -2.60
C ARG A 169 -37.51 12.16 -2.05
N GLU A 170 -37.34 11.44 -0.95
CA GLU A 170 -38.41 10.67 -0.30
C GLU A 170 -39.56 11.56 0.17
N VAL A 171 -39.27 12.75 0.72
CA VAL A 171 -40.29 13.74 1.08
C VAL A 171 -41.07 14.17 -0.16
N ILE A 172 -40.40 14.55 -1.25
CA ILE A 172 -41.05 14.92 -2.52
C ILE A 172 -41.92 13.78 -3.06
N GLU A 173 -41.41 12.54 -3.07
CA GLU A 173 -42.16 11.37 -3.54
C GLU A 173 -43.42 11.13 -2.67
N ASN A 174 -43.31 11.24 -1.34
CA ASN A 174 -44.46 11.13 -0.43
C ASN A 174 -45.49 12.25 -0.65
N LEU A 175 -45.06 13.50 -0.81
CA LEU A 175 -45.95 14.64 -1.07
C LEU A 175 -46.72 14.48 -2.38
N ILE A 176 -46.10 13.90 -3.41
CA ILE A 176 -46.74 13.63 -4.70
C ILE A 176 -47.70 12.43 -4.61
N ILE A 177 -47.25 11.30 -4.05
CA ILE A 177 -48.00 10.03 -4.09
C ILE A 177 -49.10 9.98 -3.04
N LYS A 178 -48.81 10.37 -1.80
CA LYS A 178 -49.75 10.22 -0.67
C LYS A 178 -50.70 11.41 -0.55
N LEU A 179 -50.22 12.62 -0.82
CA LEU A 179 -51.00 13.85 -0.66
C LEU A 179 -51.50 14.45 -1.98
N GLY A 180 -51.07 13.91 -3.13
CA GLY A 180 -51.58 14.32 -4.44
C GLY A 180 -51.24 15.77 -4.85
N LEU A 181 -50.25 16.39 -4.20
CA LEU A 181 -49.92 17.80 -4.41
C LEU A 181 -49.42 18.08 -5.84
N SER A 182 -49.66 19.29 -6.33
CA SER A 182 -49.14 19.77 -7.62
C SER A 182 -47.64 20.09 -7.56
N ASP A 183 -46.95 20.13 -8.71
CA ASP A 183 -45.51 20.45 -8.76
C ASP A 183 -45.16 21.79 -8.11
N LYS A 184 -46.06 22.78 -8.20
CA LYS A 184 -45.88 24.09 -7.57
C LYS A 184 -46.01 24.02 -6.05
N GLN A 185 -47.01 23.29 -5.54
CA GLN A 185 -47.21 23.12 -4.09
C GLN A 185 -46.06 22.34 -3.44
N VAL A 186 -45.57 21.28 -4.11
CA VAL A 186 -44.42 20.52 -3.61
C VAL A 186 -43.15 21.35 -3.64
N ALA A 187 -42.92 22.12 -4.71
CA ALA A 187 -41.79 23.04 -4.81
C ALA A 187 -41.79 24.10 -3.70
N ASP A 188 -42.96 24.64 -3.37
CA ASP A 188 -43.17 25.62 -2.31
C ASP A 188 -42.88 25.01 -0.92
N VAL A 189 -43.49 23.86 -0.61
CA VAL A 189 -43.32 23.16 0.69
C VAL A 189 -41.91 22.64 0.92
N THR A 190 -41.20 22.24 -0.15
CA THR A 190 -39.84 21.68 -0.05
C THR A 190 -38.74 22.71 -0.35
N GLU A 191 -39.14 23.96 -0.63
CA GLU A 191 -38.26 25.05 -1.07
C GLU A 191 -37.32 24.63 -2.23
N MET A 192 -37.83 23.78 -3.13
CA MET A 192 -37.08 23.23 -4.24
C MET A 192 -37.56 23.80 -5.58
N PRO A 193 -36.68 23.93 -6.59
CA PRO A 193 -37.09 24.35 -7.91
C PRO A 193 -38.17 23.43 -8.50
N VAL A 194 -39.21 24.01 -9.09
CA VAL A 194 -40.28 23.27 -9.79
C VAL A 194 -39.71 22.31 -10.85
N SER A 195 -38.59 22.67 -11.48
CA SER A 195 -37.87 21.83 -12.45
C SER A 195 -37.33 20.53 -11.84
N PHE A 196 -36.90 20.54 -10.58
CA PHE A 196 -36.41 19.37 -9.86
C PHE A 196 -37.58 18.44 -9.46
N VAL A 197 -38.67 19.00 -8.93
CA VAL A 197 -39.90 18.27 -8.62
C VAL A 197 -40.46 17.58 -9.87
N LYS A 198 -40.48 18.26 -11.02
CA LYS A 198 -40.90 17.69 -12.31
C LYS A 198 -40.04 16.48 -12.73
N LYS A 199 -38.72 16.52 -12.51
CA LYS A 199 -37.83 15.38 -12.80
C LYS A 199 -38.18 14.17 -11.95
N ILE A 200 -38.44 14.36 -10.66
CA ILE A 200 -38.86 13.28 -9.75
C ILE A 200 -40.23 12.72 -10.17
N ARG A 201 -41.21 13.59 -10.46
CA ARG A 201 -42.53 13.16 -10.93
C ARG A 201 -42.46 12.36 -12.24
N ALA A 202 -41.62 12.78 -13.19
CA ALA A 202 -41.39 12.05 -14.44
C ALA A 202 -40.74 10.68 -14.20
N ALA A 203 -39.79 10.58 -13.27
CA ALA A 203 -39.16 9.32 -12.88
C ALA A 203 -40.16 8.36 -12.19
N LEU A 204 -41.07 8.87 -11.36
CA LEU A 204 -42.16 8.09 -10.76
C LEU A 204 -43.15 7.55 -11.80
N LYS A 205 -43.48 8.35 -12.83
CA LYS A 205 -44.35 7.91 -13.94
C LYS A 205 -43.74 6.81 -14.80
N LYS A 206 -42.41 6.72 -14.89
CA LYS A 206 -41.69 5.64 -15.61
C LYS A 206 -41.58 4.33 -14.82
N LYS A 207 -41.86 4.35 -13.51
CA LYS A 207 -41.85 3.18 -12.63
C LYS A 207 -43.23 2.53 -12.45
N LYS A 208 -44.28 3.13 -13.01
CA LYS A 208 -45.62 2.56 -13.15
C LYS A 208 -45.79 1.99 -14.55
#